data_AF-A0A816P3M4-F1
#
_entry.id   AF-A0A816P3M4-F1
#
_cell.length_a   1.000
_cell.length_b   1.000
_cell.length_c   1.000
_cell.angle_alpha   90.00
_cell.angle_beta   90.00
_cell.angle_gamma   90.00
#
_symmetry.space_group_name_H-M   'P 1'
#
loop_
_entity.id
_entity.type
_entity.pdbx_description
1 polymer ?
#
loop_
_entity_poly.entity_id
_entity_poly.type
_entity_poly.pdbx_seq_one_letter_code
_entity_poly.pdbx_strand_id
1 'polypeptide(L)'
;MAELYQPSLLSYINVTLMDYFPILELPDEIQALVVERVVGNSITDLYGLRASCKSIKALAERSRVNHFYDVLSVPWRLNMPPELFKTCYTERNLSTLYMKGVLFLFTFNLQEEGLAFMKLAADEGYEHAVYTYAMTRKSFWG
;
A
#
# COMPACT_ATOMS: atom_id res chain seq x y z
N MET A 1 0.06 -58.99 7.51
CA MET A 1 0.02 -58.10 8.68
C MET A 1 0.66 -56.79 8.26
N ALA A 2 -0.14 -55.83 7.80
CA ALA A 2 0.35 -54.52 7.35
C ALA A 2 0.09 -53.52 8.49
N GLU A 3 1.15 -53.07 9.15
CA GLU A 3 1.06 -51.99 10.12
C GLU A 3 0.88 -50.68 9.34
N LEU A 4 -0.32 -50.10 9.45
CA LEU A 4 -0.61 -48.75 8.99
C LEU A 4 0.14 -47.77 9.91
N TYR A 5 1.31 -47.33 9.45
CA TYR A 5 2.04 -46.22 10.06
C TYR A 5 1.13 -44.98 10.02
N GLN A 6 0.52 -44.62 11.15
CA GLN A 6 -0.19 -43.35 11.31
C GLN A 6 0.82 -42.29 11.73
N PRO A 7 1.15 -41.33 10.86
CA PRO A 7 2.02 -40.23 11.25
C PRO A 7 1.31 -39.41 12.33
N SER A 8 2.03 -39.05 13.40
CA SER A 8 1.49 -38.18 14.45
C SER A 8 1.09 -36.81 13.88
N LEU A 9 0.14 -36.12 14.51
CA LEU A 9 -0.27 -34.76 14.09
C LEU A 9 0.92 -33.80 13.94
N LEU A 10 1.95 -33.96 14.78
CA LEU A 10 3.23 -33.25 14.72
C LEU A 10 4.02 -33.54 13.43
N SER A 11 4.04 -34.79 12.96
CA SER A 11 4.65 -35.13 11.68
C SER A 11 3.85 -34.62 10.49
N TYR A 12 2.52 -34.57 10.59
CA TYR A 12 1.66 -34.00 9.54
C TYR A 12 1.83 -32.47 9.44
N ILE A 13 1.97 -31.78 10.58
CA ILE A 13 2.28 -30.34 10.64
C ILE A 13 3.68 -30.06 10.10
N ASN A 14 4.69 -30.86 10.48
CA ASN A 14 6.06 -30.67 9.97
C ASN A 14 6.19 -30.94 8.48
N VAL A 15 5.46 -31.94 7.94
CA VAL A 15 5.47 -32.24 6.50
C VAL A 15 4.74 -31.17 5.69
N THR A 16 3.68 -30.52 6.22
CA THR A 16 3.04 -29.38 5.54
C THR A 16 3.78 -28.06 5.72
N LEU A 17 4.62 -27.91 6.76
CA LEU A 17 5.50 -26.75 6.93
C LEU A 17 6.80 -26.82 6.11
N MET A 18 7.19 -28.00 5.62
CA MET A 18 8.55 -28.26 5.11
C MET A 18 8.89 -27.71 3.71
N ASP A 19 7.94 -27.10 2.99
CA ASP A 19 8.19 -26.53 1.65
C ASP A 19 7.90 -25.02 1.54
N TYR A 20 7.73 -24.32 2.67
CA TYR A 20 7.63 -22.86 2.65
C TYR A 20 9.00 -22.25 2.94
N PHE A 21 9.63 -21.66 1.91
CA PHE A 21 10.75 -20.72 2.11
C PHE A 21 10.24 -19.55 2.97
N PRO A 22 10.61 -19.45 4.26
CA PRO A 22 10.10 -18.42 5.13
C PRO A 22 10.60 -17.06 4.61
N ILE A 23 9.71 -16.08 4.52
CA ILE A 23 10.09 -14.74 4.04
C ILE A 23 11.28 -14.16 4.82
N LEU A 24 11.41 -14.50 6.11
CA LEU A 24 12.48 -14.04 6.99
C LEU A 24 13.86 -14.67 6.69
N GLU A 25 13.92 -15.73 5.89
CA GLU A 25 15.18 -16.35 5.45
C GLU A 25 15.74 -15.69 4.18
N LEU A 26 14.95 -14.85 3.50
CA LEU A 26 15.40 -14.11 2.34
C LEU A 26 16.32 -12.95 2.74
N PRO A 27 17.17 -12.44 1.85
CA PRO A 27 17.88 -11.19 2.08
C PRO A 27 16.92 -10.04 2.42
N ASP A 28 17.32 -9.18 3.35
CA ASP A 28 16.54 -8.04 3.87
C ASP A 28 15.92 -7.15 2.77
N GLU A 29 16.63 -7.00 1.65
CA GLU A 29 16.17 -6.25 0.48
C GLU A 29 14.97 -6.93 -0.21
N ILE A 30 15.02 -8.25 -0.36
CA ILE A 30 13.93 -9.03 -0.97
C ILE A 30 12.73 -9.03 -0.03
N GLN A 31 12.95 -9.14 1.29
CA GLN A 31 11.87 -9.04 2.28
C GLN A 31 11.14 -7.70 2.16
N ALA A 32 11.90 -6.60 2.07
CA ALA A 32 11.34 -5.26 1.92
C ALA A 32 10.53 -5.13 0.62
N LEU A 33 11.07 -5.60 -0.51
CA LEU A 33 10.38 -5.55 -1.79
C LEU A 33 9.07 -6.33 -1.78
N VAL A 34 9.04 -7.52 -1.16
CA VAL A 34 7.80 -8.29 -1.03
C VAL A 34 6.77 -7.52 -0.21
N VAL A 35 7.18 -6.95 0.93
CA VAL A 35 6.28 -6.14 1.77
C VAL A 35 5.77 -4.90 1.02
N GLU A 36 6.65 -4.17 0.32
CA GLU A 36 6.26 -3.01 -0.50
C GLU A 36 5.19 -3.38 -1.54
N ARG A 37 5.34 -4.53 -2.20
CA ARG A 37 4.36 -5.03 -3.18
C ARG A 37 3.04 -5.45 -2.55
N VAL A 38 3.07 -6.14 -1.42
CA VAL A 38 1.85 -6.55 -0.70
C VAL A 38 1.06 -5.32 -0.28
N VAL A 39 1.75 -4.32 0.28
CA VAL A 39 1.11 -3.10 0.79
C VAL A 39 0.55 -2.22 -0.33
N GLY A 40 1.23 -2.15 -1.47
CA GLY A 40 0.70 -1.43 -2.63
C GLY A 40 -0.58 -2.03 -3.22
N ASN A 41 -0.88 -3.31 -2.95
CA ASN A 41 -2.05 -4.00 -3.49
C ASN A 41 -3.20 -4.15 -2.48
N SER A 42 -2.91 -4.22 -1.17
CA SER A 42 -3.92 -4.58 -0.17
C SER A 42 -3.67 -3.93 1.18
N ILE A 43 -4.61 -3.07 1.56
CA ILE A 43 -4.63 -2.45 2.89
C ILE A 43 -4.84 -3.48 4.00
N THR A 44 -5.70 -4.47 3.76
CA THR A 44 -5.97 -5.55 4.72
C THR A 44 -4.69 -6.30 5.03
N ASP A 45 -3.89 -6.58 4.00
CA ASP A 45 -2.62 -7.29 4.17
C ASP A 45 -1.59 -6.42 4.88
N LEU A 46 -1.53 -5.10 4.65
CA LEU A 46 -0.67 -4.20 5.43
C LEU A 46 -0.97 -4.30 6.95
N TYR A 47 -2.25 -4.24 7.33
CA TYR A 47 -2.64 -4.38 8.74
C TYR A 47 -2.33 -5.79 9.27
N GLY A 48 -2.56 -6.82 8.46
CA GLY A 48 -2.16 -8.20 8.78
C GLY A 48 -0.67 -8.35 9.03
N LEU A 49 0.18 -7.77 8.18
CA LEU A 49 1.63 -7.75 8.34
C LEU A 49 2.03 -7.06 9.64
N ARG A 50 1.46 -5.90 9.96
CA ARG A 50 1.72 -5.18 11.23
C ARG A 50 1.31 -5.97 12.47
N ALA A 51 0.29 -6.81 12.37
CA ALA A 51 -0.21 -7.64 13.46
C ALA A 51 0.49 -9.00 13.61
N SER A 52 1.34 -9.39 12.64
CA SER A 52 1.92 -10.74 12.58
C SER A 52 3.03 -11.00 13.61
N CYS A 53 4.24 -10.48 13.38
CA CYS A 53 5.39 -10.63 14.27
C CYS A 53 6.27 -9.37 14.27
N LYS A 54 7.18 -9.27 15.25
CA LYS A 54 8.04 -8.08 15.42
C LYS A 54 8.87 -7.76 14.17
N SER A 55 9.44 -8.76 13.52
CA SER A 55 10.29 -8.58 12.34
C SER A 55 9.49 -8.10 11.12
N ILE A 56 8.35 -8.72 10.86
CA ILE A 56 7.45 -8.31 9.75
C ILE A 56 6.84 -6.94 10.02
N LYS A 57 6.47 -6.64 11.27
CA LYS A 57 6.03 -5.31 11.66
C LYS A 57 7.09 -4.26 11.37
N ALA A 58 8.35 -4.52 11.73
CA ALA A 58 9.45 -3.60 11.46
C ALA A 58 9.66 -3.38 9.95
N LEU A 59 9.46 -4.41 9.11
CA LEU A 59 9.48 -4.28 7.66
C LEU A 59 8.31 -3.44 7.13
N ALA A 60 7.09 -3.68 7.64
CA ALA A 60 5.87 -2.96 7.27
C ALA A 60 5.82 -1.49 7.76
N GLU A 61 6.71 -1.12 8.67
CA GLU A 61 6.87 0.25 9.19
C GLU A 61 8.03 1.00 8.52
N ARG A 62 8.79 0.38 7.60
CA ARG A 62 9.81 1.07 6.82
C ARG A 62 9.18 2.21 5.99
N SER A 63 9.83 3.37 5.94
CA SER A 63 9.29 4.57 5.31
C SER A 63 8.85 4.35 3.85
N ARG A 64 9.63 3.57 3.10
CA ARG A 64 9.37 3.21 1.69
C ARG A 64 8.06 2.46 1.46
N VAL A 65 7.54 1.77 2.47
CA VAL A 65 6.22 1.12 2.39
C VAL A 65 5.11 2.17 2.17
N ASN A 66 5.24 3.35 2.79
CA ASN A 66 4.27 4.44 2.61
C ASN A 66 4.35 5.08 1.21
N HIS A 67 5.45 4.91 0.50
CA HIS A 67 5.57 5.37 -0.89
C HIS A 67 4.67 4.56 -1.84
N PHE A 68 4.53 3.25 -1.62
CA PHE A 68 3.75 2.36 -2.51
C PHE A 68 2.30 2.19 -2.08
N TYR A 69 1.95 2.58 -0.86
CA TYR A 69 0.60 2.50 -0.33
C TYR A 69 -0.40 3.32 -1.15
N ASP A 70 -1.44 2.69 -1.73
CA ASP A 70 -2.53 3.46 -2.33
C ASP A 70 -3.50 3.92 -1.23
N VAL A 71 -3.47 5.20 -0.89
CA VAL A 71 -4.42 5.77 0.09
C VAL A 71 -5.87 5.61 -0.35
N LEU A 72 -6.18 5.49 -1.65
CA LEU A 72 -7.55 5.27 -2.13
C LEU A 72 -8.13 3.92 -1.72
N SER A 73 -7.28 2.96 -1.32
CA SER A 73 -7.74 1.68 -0.75
C SER A 73 -8.45 1.84 0.60
N VAL A 74 -8.30 2.98 1.26
CA VAL A 74 -9.03 3.33 2.49
C VAL A 74 -10.36 3.98 2.12
N PRO A 75 -11.46 3.64 2.81
CA PRO A 75 -12.68 4.44 2.78
C PRO A 75 -12.45 5.85 3.34
N TRP A 76 -11.99 6.77 2.48
CA TRP A 76 -11.59 8.14 2.81
C TRP A 76 -12.64 8.96 3.55
N ARG A 77 -13.90 8.81 3.16
CA ARG A 77 -15.02 9.53 3.80
C ARG A 77 -15.36 9.04 5.19
N LEU A 78 -14.85 7.88 5.58
CA LEU A 78 -15.25 7.22 6.82
C LEU A 78 -14.13 7.15 7.85
N ASN A 79 -12.88 6.86 7.49
CA ASN A 79 -11.82 6.57 8.48
C ASN A 79 -10.36 6.70 7.97
N MET A 80 -9.99 7.70 7.15
CA MET A 80 -8.56 7.85 6.82
C MET A 80 -7.75 8.27 8.06
N PRO A 81 -6.75 7.49 8.54
CA PRO A 81 -5.95 7.87 9.69
C PRO A 81 -5.08 9.10 9.37
N PRO A 82 -5.21 10.23 10.09
CA PRO A 82 -4.48 11.46 9.81
C PRO A 82 -2.95 11.27 9.78
N GLU A 83 -2.42 10.43 10.68
CA GLU A 83 -1.00 10.13 10.80
C GLU A 83 -0.50 9.35 9.58
N LEU A 84 -1.29 8.41 9.06
CA LEU A 84 -0.94 7.64 7.88
C LEU A 84 -0.90 8.56 6.64
N PHE A 85 -1.89 9.44 6.49
CA PHE A 85 -1.91 10.43 5.41
C PHE A 85 -0.70 11.36 5.48
N LYS A 86 -0.38 11.89 6.67
CA LYS A 86 0.78 12.75 6.88
C LYS A 86 2.09 12.05 6.51
N THR A 87 2.24 10.80 6.92
CA THR A 87 3.46 10.01 6.64
C THR A 87 3.58 9.68 5.15
N CYS A 88 2.49 9.28 4.49
CA CYS A 88 2.50 9.06 3.03
C CYS A 88 2.83 10.36 2.27
N TYR A 89 2.32 11.50 2.74
CA TYR A 89 2.64 12.80 2.14
C TYR A 89 4.12 13.16 2.26
N THR A 90 4.74 12.94 3.42
CA THR A 90 6.18 13.22 3.61
C THR A 90 7.05 12.35 2.71
N GLU A 91 6.60 11.13 2.41
CA GLU A 91 7.27 10.19 1.50
C GLU A 91 6.95 10.43 0.00
N ARG A 92 6.28 11.54 -0.33
CA ARG A 92 5.85 11.90 -1.71
C ARG A 92 5.01 10.82 -2.41
N ASN A 93 4.21 10.09 -1.64
CA ASN A 93 3.28 9.10 -2.17
C ASN A 93 2.32 9.72 -3.22
N LEU A 94 2.24 9.12 -4.41
CA LEU A 94 1.50 9.70 -5.53
C LEU A 94 -0.01 9.73 -5.30
N SER A 95 -0.58 8.69 -4.67
CA SER A 95 -2.01 8.65 -4.35
C SER A 95 -2.41 9.73 -3.32
N THR A 96 -1.50 10.10 -2.43
CA THR A 96 -1.67 11.19 -1.46
C THR A 96 -1.58 12.55 -2.13
N LEU A 97 -0.63 12.77 -3.04
CA LEU A 97 -0.54 13.98 -3.85
C LEU A 97 -1.81 14.19 -4.68
N TYR A 98 -2.27 13.13 -5.35
CA TYR A 98 -3.53 13.12 -6.08
C TYR A 98 -4.71 13.52 -5.19
N MET A 99 -4.86 12.87 -4.03
CA MET A 99 -5.98 13.15 -3.12
C MET A 99 -5.95 14.56 -2.55
N LYS A 100 -4.77 15.10 -2.25
CA LYS A 100 -4.63 16.52 -1.88
C LYS A 100 -5.14 17.43 -2.99
N GLY A 101 -4.80 17.12 -4.25
CA GLY A 101 -5.30 17.84 -5.42
C GLY A 101 -6.82 17.79 -5.55
N VAL A 102 -7.43 16.62 -5.39
CA VAL A 102 -8.89 16.42 -5.40
C VAL A 102 -9.57 17.25 -4.31
N LEU A 103 -9.04 17.23 -3.08
CA LEU A 103 -9.59 18.01 -1.97
C LEU A 103 -9.49 19.52 -2.22
N PHE A 104 -8.34 19.99 -2.69
CA PHE A 104 -8.11 21.40 -2.97
C PHE A 104 -9.06 21.90 -4.06
N LEU A 105 -9.18 21.16 -5.16
CA LEU A 105 -10.03 21.55 -6.28
C LEU A 105 -11.53 21.45 -5.96
N PHE A 106 -12.01 20.29 -5.48
CA PHE A 106 -13.44 20.02 -5.34
C PHE A 106 -14.04 20.39 -3.98
N THR A 107 -13.23 20.47 -2.91
CA THR A 107 -13.73 20.76 -1.54
C THR A 107 -13.41 22.19 -1.12
N PHE A 108 -12.19 22.66 -1.36
CA PHE A 108 -11.74 23.98 -0.91
C PHE A 108 -11.80 25.06 -2.00
N ASN A 109 -12.18 24.68 -3.23
CA ASN A 109 -12.26 25.59 -4.38
C ASN A 109 -10.93 26.31 -4.70
N LEU A 110 -9.80 25.68 -4.37
CA LEU A 110 -8.44 26.10 -4.70
C LEU A 110 -8.04 25.44 -6.02
N GLN A 111 -8.51 26.02 -7.12
CA GLN A 111 -8.47 25.39 -8.43
C GLN A 111 -7.04 25.18 -8.96
N GLU A 112 -6.22 26.24 -8.97
CA GLU A 112 -4.86 26.19 -9.50
C GLU A 112 -3.96 25.25 -8.69
N GLU A 113 -4.01 25.35 -7.36
CA GLU A 113 -3.23 24.49 -6.46
C GLU A 113 -3.69 23.04 -6.55
N GLY A 114 -4.99 22.80 -6.57
CA GLY A 114 -5.56 21.46 -6.71
C GLY A 114 -5.14 20.81 -8.03
N LEU A 115 -5.19 21.58 -9.12
CA LEU A 115 -4.77 21.13 -10.44
C LEU A 115 -3.25 20.88 -10.50
N ALA A 116 -2.42 21.71 -9.85
CA ALA A 116 -0.97 21.52 -9.78
C ALA A 116 -0.59 20.20 -9.09
N PHE A 117 -1.26 19.86 -7.98
CA PHE A 117 -1.05 18.57 -7.30
C PHE A 117 -1.49 17.39 -8.16
N MET A 118 -2.65 17.46 -8.81
CA MET A 118 -3.12 16.41 -9.72
C MET A 118 -2.17 16.25 -10.92
N LYS A 119 -1.67 17.36 -11.47
CA LYS A 119 -0.67 17.34 -12.54
C LYS A 119 0.61 16.65 -12.11
N LEU A 120 1.14 17.00 -10.94
CA LEU A 120 2.37 16.39 -10.42
C LEU A 120 2.22 14.87 -10.28
N ALA A 121 1.11 14.39 -9.71
CA ALA A 121 0.86 12.96 -9.60
C ALA A 121 0.69 12.28 -10.97
N ALA A 122 0.06 12.97 -11.94
CA ALA A 122 -0.11 12.46 -13.30
C ALA A 122 1.22 12.37 -14.07
N ASP A 123 2.08 13.39 -13.96
CA ASP A 123 3.40 13.44 -14.61
C ASP A 123 4.32 12.32 -14.09
N GLU A 124 4.16 11.92 -12.82
CA GLU A 124 4.85 10.79 -12.20
C GLU A 124 4.18 9.43 -12.50
N GLY A 125 3.12 9.41 -13.33
CA GLY A 125 2.49 8.19 -13.84
C GLY A 125 1.42 7.57 -12.96
N TYR A 126 0.87 8.29 -11.97
CA TYR A 126 -0.23 7.77 -11.17
C TYR A 126 -1.53 7.70 -11.98
N GLU A 127 -2.00 6.48 -12.26
CA GLU A 127 -3.08 6.19 -13.19
C GLU A 127 -4.36 7.01 -12.93
N HIS A 128 -4.81 7.04 -11.67
CA HIS A 128 -5.99 7.82 -11.27
C HIS A 128 -5.82 9.33 -11.51
N ALA A 129 -4.60 9.86 -11.34
CA ALA A 129 -4.33 11.27 -11.59
C ALA A 129 -4.30 11.59 -13.09
N VAL A 130 -3.74 10.72 -13.93
CA VAL A 130 -3.66 10.94 -15.39
C VAL A 130 -5.04 11.20 -15.99
N TYR A 131 -5.98 10.30 -15.73
CA TYR A 131 -7.35 10.43 -16.23
C TYR A 131 -8.04 11.66 -15.63
N THR A 132 -8.00 11.82 -14.31
CA THR A 132 -8.72 12.89 -13.60
C THR A 132 -8.19 14.27 -13.95
N TYR A 133 -6.86 14.43 -14.08
CA TYR A 133 -6.24 15.67 -14.50
C TYR A 133 -6.67 16.07 -15.92
N ALA A 134 -6.62 15.13 -16.87
CA ALA A 134 -7.00 15.40 -18.25
C ALA A 134 -8.47 15.84 -18.37
N MET A 135 -9.37 15.14 -17.68
CA MET A 135 -10.81 15.46 -17.68
C MET A 135 -11.12 16.79 -16.99
N THR A 136 -10.50 17.05 -15.83
CA THR A 136 -10.66 18.32 -15.11
C THR A 136 -10.17 19.49 -15.97
N ARG A 137 -8.96 19.40 -16.52
CA ARG A 137 -8.41 20.47 -17.36
C ARG A 137 -9.29 20.78 -18.56
N LYS A 138 -9.82 19.75 -19.24
CA LYS A 138 -10.75 19.92 -20.36
C LYS A 138 -12.07 20.58 -19.96
N SER A 139 -12.58 20.27 -18.77
CA SER A 139 -13.92 20.73 -18.37
C SER A 139 -13.94 22.20 -17.95
N PHE A 140 -12.85 22.69 -17.37
CA PHE A 140 -12.78 24.03 -16.80
C PHE A 140 -11.93 25.01 -17.65
N TRP A 141 -11.04 24.51 -18.51
CA TRP A 141 -10.15 25.32 -19.36
C TRP A 141 -10.04 24.81 -20.82
N GLY A 142 -10.92 23.89 -21.22
CA GLY A 142 -11.01 23.40 -22.60
C GLY A 142 -11.83 24.29 -23.51
#